data_AF-A0A2T0TL45-F1
#
_entry.id   AF-A0A2T0TL45-F1
#
_cell.length_a   1.000
_cell.length_b   1.000
_cell.length_c   1.000
_cell.angle_alpha   90.00
_cell.angle_beta   90.00
_cell.angle_gamma   90.00
#
_symmetry.space_group_name_H-M   'P 1'
#
loop_
_entity.id
_entity.type
_entity.pdbx_description
1 polymer ?
#
loop_
_entity_poly.entity_id
_entity_poly.type
_entity_poly.pdbx_seq_one_letter_code
_entity_poly.pdbx_strand_id
1 'polypeptide(L)' 'MNQTVVEMERGYLFLMSISDGSCLAVLAAPNCDIGLVAYEMTLLVERVGQQLTPELRAQLQGVVRR' A
#
# COMPACT_ATOMS: atom_id res chain seq x y z
N MET A 1 6.61 7.69 -11.15
CA MET A 1 5.84 8.16 -9.97
C MET A 1 5.06 6.95 -9.48
N ASN A 2 5.44 6.33 -8.36
CA ASN A 2 4.80 5.10 -7.87
C ASN A 2 3.88 5.35 -6.66
N GLN A 3 3.67 6.62 -6.33
CA GLN A 3 2.78 7.04 -5.25
C GLN A 3 1.74 8.02 -5.80
N THR A 4 0.49 7.84 -5.38
CA THR A 4 -0.63 8.75 -5.62
C THR A 4 -1.13 9.26 -4.29
N VAL A 5 -1.44 10.55 -4.20
CA VAL A 5 -1.99 11.18 -3.00
C VAL A 5 -3.32 11.83 -3.37
N VAL A 6 -4.35 11.54 -2.60
CA VAL A 6 -5.68 12.13 -2.73
C VAL A 6 -5.98 12.92 -1.47
N GLU A 7 -6.19 14.22 -1.63
CA GLU A 7 -6.68 15.09 -0.57
C GLU A 7 -8.21 14.95 -0.44
N MET A 8 -8.67 14.79 0.79
CA MET A 8 -10.08 14.59 1.16
C MET A 8 -10.45 15.56 2.27
N GLU A 9 -11.75 15.77 2.48
CA GLU A 9 -12.27 16.66 3.53
C GLU A 9 -11.71 16.36 4.92
N ARG A 10 -11.45 15.08 5.22
CA ARG A 10 -11.04 14.60 6.55
C ARG A 10 -9.62 14.05 6.58
N GLY A 11 -8.78 14.37 5.61
CA GLY A 11 -7.39 13.94 5.57
C GLY A 11 -6.92 13.50 4.19
N TYR A 12 -5.99 12.56 4.15
CA TYR A 12 -5.28 12.17 2.93
C TYR A 12 -5.31 10.66 2.73
N LEU A 13 -5.53 10.23 1.49
CA LEU A 13 -5.35 8.85 1.05
C LEU A 13 -4.08 8.75 0.21
N PHE A 14 -3.12 7.96 0.68
CA PHE A 14 -1.90 7.65 -0.03
C PHE A 14 -2.00 6.25 -0.63
N LEU A 15 -1.57 6.09 -1.87
CA LEU A 15 -1.45 4.82 -2.55
C LEU A 15 -0.01 4.66 -3.02
N MET A 16 0.63 3.53 -2.71
CA MET A 16 1.97 3.19 -3.18
C MET A 16 1.97 1.80 -3.82
N SER A 17 2.52 1.69 -5.02
CA SER A 17 2.73 0.39 -5.67
C SER A 17 3.83 -0.38 -4.95
N ILE A 18 3.60 -1.67 -4.70
CA ILE A 18 4.59 -2.59 -4.12
C ILE A 18 5.23 -3.41 -5.26
N SER A 19 4.62 -4.54 -5.62
CA SER A 19 5.00 -5.41 -6.73
C SER A 19 3.79 -6.14 -7.30
N ASP A 20 3.91 -6.71 -8.49
CA ASP A 20 3.00 -7.75 -9.02
C ASP A 20 1.49 -7.46 -8.88
N GLY A 21 1.08 -6.20 -9.00
CA GLY A 21 -0.33 -5.78 -8.89
C GLY A 21 -0.86 -5.57 -7.47
N SER A 22 0.01 -5.59 -6.46
CA SER A 22 -0.28 -5.18 -5.09
C SER A 22 0.01 -3.70 -4.83
N CYS A 23 -0.76 -3.11 -3.92
CA CYS A 23 -0.60 -1.72 -3.50
C CYS A 23 -0.82 -1.56 -1.99
N LEU A 24 -0.10 -0.60 -1.40
CA LEU A 24 -0.29 -0.13 -0.03
C LEU A 24 -1.20 1.10 -0.06
N ALA A 25 -2.27 1.09 0.73
CA ALA A 25 -3.16 2.23 0.92
C ALA A 25 -3.07 2.71 2.38
N VAL A 26 -2.85 4.02 2.59
CA VAL A 26 -2.76 4.63 3.92
C VAL A 26 -3.72 5.82 3.99
N LEU A 27 -4.58 5.83 5.02
CA LEU A 27 -5.43 6.97 5.35
C LEU A 27 -4.80 7.75 6.50
N ALA A 28 -4.46 9.01 6.28
CA ALA A 28 -3.84 9.87 7.27
C ALA A 28 -4.77 11.03 7.66
N ALA A 29 -4.64 11.47 8.91
CA ALA A 29 -5.33 12.65 9.43
C ALA A 29 -4.89 13.94 8.71
N PRO A 30 -5.73 14.99 8.68
CA PRO A 30 -5.44 16.22 7.93
C PRO A 30 -4.26 17.02 8.49
N ASN A 31 -3.87 16.78 9.74
CA ASN A 31 -2.72 17.40 10.39
C ASN A 31 -1.46 16.53 10.35
N CYS A 32 -1.42 15.48 9.53
CA CYS A 32 -0.25 14.62 9.43
C CYS A 32 0.93 15.32 8.73
N ASP A 33 2.15 14.93 9.09
CA ASP A 33 3.32 15.23 8.26
C ASP A 33 3.34 14.29 7.05
N ILE A 34 3.00 14.84 5.88
CA ILE A 34 2.93 14.12 4.61
C ILE A 34 4.28 13.49 4.23
N GLY A 35 5.39 14.18 4.51
CA GLY A 35 6.73 13.70 4.21
C GLY A 35 7.10 12.50 5.07
N LEU A 36 6.76 12.55 6.36
CA LEU A 36 6.97 11.43 7.28
C LEU A 36 6.13 10.22 6.90
N VAL A 37 4.85 10.42 6.54
CA VAL A 37 3.97 9.34 6.07
C VAL A 37 4.55 8.67 4.84
N ALA A 38 4.97 9.44 3.83
CA ALA A 38 5.57 8.89 2.62
C ALA A 38 6.90 8.16 2.88
N TYR A 39 7.72 8.67 3.79
CA TYR A 39 8.98 8.05 4.20
C TYR A 39 8.75 6.68 4.85
N GLU A 40 7.88 6.62 5.87
CA GLU A 40 7.56 5.37 6.56
C GLU A 40 6.86 4.37 5.62
N MET A 41 6.01 4.84 4.70
CA MET A 41 5.43 4.00 3.66
C MET A 41 6.50 3.36 2.78
N THR A 42 7.52 4.13 2.36
CA THR A 42 8.62 3.63 1.55
C THR A 42 9.38 2.54 2.31
N LEU A 43 9.77 2.81 3.56
CA LEU A 43 10.46 1.83 4.41
C LEU A 43 9.63 0.57 4.65
N LEU A 44 8.31 0.71 4.84
CA LEU A 44 7.42 -0.42 5.02
C LEU A 44 7.42 -1.30 3.77
N VAL A 45 7.23 -0.70 2.58
CA VAL A 45 7.23 -1.42 1.31
C VAL A 45 8.59 -2.10 1.05
N GLU A 46 9.71 -1.47 1.38
CA GLU A 46 11.03 -2.10 1.25
C GLU A 46 11.19 -3.31 2.18
N ARG A 47 10.67 -3.24 3.41
CA ARG A 47 10.82 -4.31 4.41
C ARG A 47 9.89 -5.49 4.19
N VAL A 48 8.63 -5.22 3.82
CA VAL A 48 7.58 -6.26 3.75
C VAL A 48 7.00 -6.47 2.36
N GLY A 49 7.44 -5.70 1.36
CA GLY A 49 6.87 -5.72 0.01
C GLY A 49 6.97 -7.08 -0.67
N GLN A 50 8.04 -7.83 -0.41
CA GLN A 50 8.24 -9.19 -0.96
C GLN A 50 7.27 -10.22 -0.39
N GLN A 51 6.62 -9.95 0.73
CA GLN A 51 5.60 -10.81 1.33
C GLN A 51 4.17 -10.34 1.00
N LEU A 52 4.01 -9.09 0.56
CA LEU A 52 2.72 -8.47 0.26
C LEU A 52 2.31 -8.66 -1.21
N THR A 53 2.62 -9.82 -1.77
CA THR A 53 2.37 -10.11 -3.18
C THR A 53 1.07 -10.91 -3.36
N PRO A 54 0.35 -10.78 -4.48
CA PRO A 54 -0.95 -11.45 -4.64
C PRO A 54 -0.84 -12.95 -4.94
N GLU A 55 0.34 -13.49 -5.22
CA GLU A 55 0.58 -14.88 -5.63
C GLU A 55 0.06 -15.86 -4.60
N LEU A 56 0.35 -15.66 -3.30
CA LEU A 56 -0.11 -16.56 -2.25
C LEU A 56 -1.65 -16.61 -2.18
N ARG A 57 -2.30 -15.45 -2.29
CA ARG A 57 -3.77 -15.37 -2.34
C ARG A 57 -4.32 -16.08 -3.57
N ALA A 58 -3.70 -15.90 -4.74
CA ALA A 58 -4.13 -16.57 -5.97
C ALA A 58 -3.98 -18.09 -5.87
N GLN A 59 -2.88 -18.59 -5.29
CA GLN A 59 -2.65 -20.01 -5.05
C GLN A 59 -3.74 -20.61 -4.12
N LEU A 60 -4.01 -19.95 -2.98
CA LEU A 60 -5.05 -20.41 -2.04
C LEU A 60 -6.45 -20.41 -2.66
N GLN A 61 -6.80 -19.40 -3.47
CA GLN A 61 -8.07 -19.38 -4.19
C GLN A 61 -8.18 -20.51 -5.24
N GLY A 62 -7.07 -20.90 -5.87
CA GLY A 62 -7.01 -22.04 -6.78
C GLY A 62 -7.18 -23.39 -6.07
N VAL A 63 -6.69 -23.50 -4.83
CA VAL A 63 -6.87 -24.70 -3.98
C VAL A 63 -8.32 -24.82 -3.49
N VAL A 64 -8.97 -23.73 -3.09
CA VAL A 64 -10.38 -23.73 -2.64
C VAL A 64 -11.36 -24.06 -3.78
N ARG A 65 -10.97 -23.86 -5.04
CA ARG A 65 -11.80 -24.13 -6.23
C ARG A 65 -11.65 -25.56 -6.78
N ARG A 66 -10.87 -26.44 -6.14
CA ARG A 66 -10.77 -27.88 -6.47
C ARG A 66 -11.48 -28.70 -5.42
#